data_AF-A0A1G0QS87-F1
#
_entry.id   AF-A0A1G0QS87-F1
#
_cell.length_a   1.000
_cell.length_b   1.000
_cell.length_c   1.000
_cell.angle_alpha   90.00
_cell.angle_beta   90.00
_cell.angle_gamma   90.00
#
_symmetry.space_group_name_H-M   'P 1'
#
loop_
_entity.id
_entity.type
_entity.pdbx_description
1 polymer ?
#
loop_
_entity_poly.entity_id
_entity_poly.type
_entity_poly.pdbx_seq_one_letter_code
_entity_poly.pdbx_strand_id
1 'polypeptide(L)'
;MNKIIGLIVAAFIISLFLQNTDAQQKKYHEWWYDRHPGKPLNNTDPKKLPLIKVKGNKFVDSNGDTILFRGLSISDPDKIEHQGHWNKNHFVKVKEMGTMLVRIPVHPVAWRERTPEKYLKLLDKAVEWCTELGIYIIIDWHTIGNLKMELFQNPMYNTTQRETYEFWRTIARHYSGNNTVAFYELFNEPTLYRGELGTMTWSEWRKFNEDMIDLIRAYDKETIPLVAGFDWAYDLTPLLIEPVRAEGIGYVTHPYPHKREKPYEPKWEENFGFAANTYPVIATELGFTAGKETLAENGEYGNAIIKYLEDKGISWIAWVFDPEWYPRMFESWDTYKLTPGGEFFKQAMHGIRLKLLPNKGPLIK
;
A
#
# COMPACT_ATOMS: atom_id res chain seq x y z
N MET A 1 -65.43 62.65 46.06
CA MET A 1 -65.08 63.89 45.35
C MET A 1 -64.20 63.53 44.15
N ASN A 2 -64.69 63.85 42.94
CA ASN A 2 -64.02 64.09 41.64
C ASN A 2 -62.93 63.09 41.16
N LYS A 3 -63.22 62.26 40.13
CA LYS A 3 -62.99 62.48 38.66
C LYS A 3 -61.48 62.67 38.33
N ILE A 4 -60.86 61.91 37.43
CA ILE A 4 -60.83 62.08 35.94
C ILE A 4 -60.00 60.88 35.38
N ILE A 5 -60.57 59.92 34.62
CA ILE A 5 -60.51 59.71 33.15
C ILE A 5 -59.17 60.00 32.44
N GLY A 6 -58.58 58.96 31.82
CA GLY A 6 -57.57 59.09 30.75
C GLY A 6 -57.06 57.74 30.24
N LEU A 7 -57.66 57.21 29.17
CA LEU A 7 -57.15 56.09 28.35
C LEU A 7 -55.83 56.46 27.66
N ILE A 8 -54.97 55.47 27.38
CA ILE A 8 -54.52 55.04 26.02
C ILE A 8 -53.36 54.03 26.14
N VAL A 9 -53.51 52.93 25.41
CA VAL A 9 -52.54 51.84 25.19
C VAL A 9 -51.46 52.29 24.21
N ALA A 10 -50.19 52.01 24.52
CA ALA A 10 -49.12 51.91 23.51
C ALA A 10 -48.05 50.91 23.98
N ALA A 11 -48.04 49.75 23.33
CA ALA A 11 -47.01 48.71 23.46
C ALA A 11 -45.72 49.18 22.77
N PHE A 12 -44.56 49.11 23.44
CA PHE A 12 -43.27 49.18 22.76
C PHE A 12 -42.17 48.39 23.52
N ILE A 13 -41.80 47.26 22.91
CA ILE A 13 -40.45 46.65 22.80
C ILE A 13 -39.81 46.08 24.07
N ILE A 14 -39.98 44.76 24.23
CA ILE A 14 -39.00 43.89 24.90
C ILE A 14 -37.93 43.55 23.85
N SER A 15 -36.74 44.10 24.03
CA SER A 15 -35.55 43.85 23.23
C SER A 15 -34.58 42.95 23.98
N LEU A 16 -34.16 41.86 23.32
CA LEU A 16 -32.86 41.18 23.45
C LEU A 16 -32.57 40.48 24.80
N PHE A 17 -32.23 39.19 24.90
CA PHE A 17 -31.44 38.31 24.04
C PHE A 17 -31.92 36.85 24.24
N LEU A 18 -32.35 36.19 23.17
CA LEU A 18 -32.29 34.74 23.09
C LEU A 18 -30.84 34.38 22.75
N GLN A 19 -30.02 34.15 23.77
CA GLN A 19 -28.80 33.38 23.58
C GLN A 19 -29.24 31.94 23.29
N ASN A 20 -29.22 31.57 22.01
CA ASN A 20 -29.17 30.17 21.59
C ASN A 20 -27.90 29.57 22.19
N THR A 21 -28.04 28.99 23.38
CA THR A 21 -27.05 28.09 23.95
C THR A 21 -27.30 26.73 23.33
N ASP A 22 -26.84 26.55 22.08
CA ASP A 22 -26.55 25.21 21.55
C ASP A 22 -25.29 24.68 22.24
N ALA A 23 -25.38 24.54 23.56
CA ALA A 23 -24.50 23.64 24.30
C ALA A 23 -25.06 22.24 24.06
N GLN A 24 -24.70 21.68 22.91
CA GLN A 24 -24.94 20.27 22.60
C GLN A 24 -24.32 19.46 23.73
N GLN A 25 -25.16 18.99 24.63
CA GLN A 25 -24.80 18.20 25.80
C GLN A 25 -24.08 16.96 25.26
N LYS A 26 -22.74 16.93 25.31
CA LYS A 26 -21.97 15.76 24.89
C LYS A 26 -22.41 14.60 25.78
N LYS A 27 -23.24 13.73 25.20
CA LYS A 27 -23.70 12.50 25.84
C LYS A 27 -22.48 11.76 26.39
N TYR A 28 -22.56 11.32 27.64
CA TYR A 28 -21.49 10.56 28.29
C TYR A 28 -21.07 9.38 27.41
N HIS A 29 -19.77 9.24 27.17
CA HIS A 29 -19.20 8.13 26.40
C HIS A 29 -19.07 6.89 27.29
N GLU A 30 -19.95 5.93 27.08
CA GLU A 30 -19.98 4.66 27.80
C GLU A 30 -18.91 3.70 27.25
N TRP A 31 -17.65 3.97 27.59
CA TRP A 31 -16.47 3.29 27.06
C TRP A 31 -16.46 1.76 27.23
N TRP A 32 -17.25 1.20 28.16
CA TRP A 32 -17.39 -0.25 28.32
C TRP A 32 -18.16 -0.94 27.18
N TYR A 33 -18.79 -0.18 26.27
CA TYR A 33 -19.37 -0.69 25.03
C TYR A 33 -18.43 -0.61 23.82
N ASP A 34 -17.24 -0.01 23.98
CA ASP A 34 -16.28 0.10 22.91
C ASP A 34 -15.85 -1.28 22.41
N ARG A 35 -15.73 -1.41 21.09
CA ARG A 35 -15.26 -2.61 20.43
C ARG A 35 -14.00 -2.26 19.68
N HIS A 36 -13.03 -3.17 19.68
CA HIS A 36 -11.90 -3.04 18.78
C HIS A 36 -12.38 -2.92 17.32
N PRO A 37 -11.72 -2.07 16.51
CA PRO A 37 -11.97 -1.97 15.07
C PRO A 37 -11.85 -3.32 14.36
N GLY A 38 -12.31 -3.35 13.09
CA GLY A 38 -12.21 -4.54 12.25
C GLY A 38 -13.35 -5.54 12.44
N LYS A 39 -14.59 -5.05 12.52
CA LYS A 39 -15.77 -5.91 12.30
C LYS A 39 -15.67 -6.53 10.90
N PRO A 40 -16.05 -7.79 10.67
CA PRO A 40 -15.98 -8.39 9.33
C PRO A 40 -16.63 -7.49 8.27
N LEU A 41 -15.99 -7.38 7.11
CA LEU A 41 -16.50 -6.64 5.97
C LEU A 41 -17.85 -7.23 5.53
N ASN A 42 -18.88 -6.39 5.47
CA ASN A 42 -20.20 -6.78 4.98
C ASN A 42 -20.29 -6.55 3.46
N ASN A 43 -19.58 -7.36 2.67
CA ASN A 43 -19.56 -7.30 1.22
C ASN A 43 -20.45 -8.39 0.58
N THR A 44 -21.04 -8.10 -0.57
CA THR A 44 -21.99 -8.96 -1.29
C THR A 44 -21.35 -10.12 -2.03
N ASP A 45 -20.02 -10.09 -2.31
CA ASP A 45 -19.33 -11.21 -2.99
C ASP A 45 -17.84 -11.36 -2.59
N PRO A 46 -17.52 -11.77 -1.35
CA PRO A 46 -16.15 -11.85 -0.85
C PRO A 46 -15.28 -12.90 -1.58
N LYS A 47 -15.88 -13.79 -2.37
CA LYS A 47 -15.16 -14.89 -3.05
C LYS A 47 -15.28 -14.82 -4.57
N LYS A 48 -15.67 -13.66 -5.12
CA LYS A 48 -15.80 -13.44 -6.57
C LYS A 48 -14.51 -13.76 -7.32
N LEU A 49 -13.38 -13.31 -6.78
CA LEU A 49 -12.07 -13.64 -7.32
C LEU A 49 -11.60 -14.99 -6.77
N PRO A 50 -10.93 -15.82 -7.59
CA PRO A 50 -10.29 -17.04 -7.12
C PRO A 50 -9.37 -16.79 -5.93
N LEU A 51 -9.33 -17.74 -4.99
CA LEU A 51 -8.39 -17.65 -3.89
C LEU A 51 -6.95 -17.87 -4.40
N ILE A 52 -6.05 -16.98 -4.02
CA ILE A 52 -4.61 -17.11 -4.28
C ILE A 52 -3.95 -17.88 -3.14
N LYS A 53 -3.04 -18.80 -3.49
CA LYS A 53 -2.28 -19.60 -2.52
C LYS A 53 -0.80 -19.62 -2.87
N VAL A 54 0.01 -19.96 -1.88
CA VAL A 54 1.41 -20.31 -2.07
C VAL A 54 1.53 -21.82 -2.31
N LYS A 55 2.26 -22.20 -3.37
CA LYS A 55 2.62 -23.60 -3.64
C LYS A 55 4.08 -23.66 -4.07
N GLY A 56 4.94 -24.19 -3.20
CA GLY A 56 6.39 -24.14 -3.39
C GLY A 56 6.85 -22.69 -3.54
N ASN A 57 7.58 -22.38 -4.61
CA ASN A 57 8.09 -21.05 -4.91
C ASN A 57 7.16 -20.17 -5.77
N LYS A 58 5.87 -20.51 -5.87
CA LYS A 58 4.92 -19.81 -6.75
C LYS A 58 3.64 -19.40 -6.02
N PHE A 59 3.03 -18.33 -6.53
CA PHE A 59 1.62 -18.04 -6.28
C PHE A 59 0.77 -18.80 -7.31
N VAL A 60 -0.34 -19.38 -6.85
CA VAL A 60 -1.26 -20.15 -7.69
C VAL A 60 -2.70 -19.75 -7.43
N ASP A 61 -3.55 -19.90 -8.44
CA ASP A 61 -5.00 -19.77 -8.29
C ASP A 61 -5.63 -21.02 -7.64
N SER A 62 -6.97 -21.06 -7.59
CA SER A 62 -7.72 -22.19 -7.06
C SER A 62 -7.60 -23.48 -7.88
N ASN A 63 -7.21 -23.41 -9.16
CA ASN A 63 -6.98 -24.55 -10.04
C ASN A 63 -5.54 -25.08 -9.93
N GLY A 64 -4.66 -24.31 -9.30
CA GLY A 64 -3.23 -24.63 -9.16
C GLY A 64 -2.38 -24.05 -10.29
N ASP A 65 -2.95 -23.19 -11.15
CA ASP A 65 -2.24 -22.52 -12.22
C ASP A 65 -1.36 -21.41 -11.63
N THR A 66 -0.12 -21.33 -12.10
CA THR A 66 0.84 -20.31 -11.63
C THR A 66 0.41 -18.92 -12.07
N ILE A 67 0.43 -17.98 -11.14
CA ILE A 67 0.17 -16.57 -11.40
C ILE A 67 1.46 -15.77 -11.26
N LEU A 68 1.73 -14.94 -12.26
CA LEU A 68 2.72 -13.88 -12.22
C LEU A 68 1.97 -12.55 -12.15
N PHE A 69 1.93 -11.93 -10.98
CA PHE A 69 1.26 -10.64 -10.84
C PHE A 69 2.10 -9.52 -11.45
N ARG A 70 1.44 -8.71 -12.26
CA ARG A 70 1.93 -7.43 -12.75
C ARG A 70 0.98 -6.35 -12.25
N GLY A 71 1.52 -5.30 -11.67
CA GLY A 71 0.68 -4.29 -11.07
C GLY A 71 1.36 -2.99 -10.75
N LEU A 72 0.67 -2.18 -9.96
CA LEU A 72 1.12 -0.86 -9.55
C LEU A 72 0.64 -0.50 -8.14
N SER A 73 1.38 0.39 -7.51
CA SER A 73 0.98 1.07 -6.28
C SER A 73 0.21 2.33 -6.62
N ILE A 74 -0.88 2.59 -5.92
CA ILE A 74 -1.49 3.92 -5.85
C ILE A 74 -0.88 4.69 -4.67
N SER A 75 -1.14 5.99 -4.55
CA SER A 75 -0.80 6.73 -3.32
C SER A 75 -1.78 6.41 -2.19
N ASP A 76 -1.49 6.90 -0.98
CA ASP A 76 -2.33 6.64 0.20
C ASP A 76 -3.79 7.04 -0.06
N PRO A 77 -4.78 6.16 0.20
CA PRO A 77 -6.21 6.47 0.09
C PRO A 77 -6.61 7.81 0.72
N ASP A 78 -6.02 8.19 1.85
CA ASP A 78 -6.25 9.48 2.49
C ASP A 78 -5.92 10.66 1.58
N LYS A 79 -4.73 10.64 0.97
CA LYS A 79 -4.26 11.69 0.05
C LYS A 79 -5.22 11.79 -1.14
N ILE A 80 -5.52 10.66 -1.77
CA ILE A 80 -6.36 10.61 -2.96
C ILE A 80 -7.77 11.12 -2.64
N GLU A 81 -8.32 10.80 -1.47
CA GLU A 81 -9.63 11.31 -1.04
C GLU A 81 -9.60 12.82 -0.78
N HIS A 82 -8.60 13.33 -0.07
CA HIS A 82 -8.43 14.77 0.18
C HIS A 82 -8.27 15.58 -1.12
N GLN A 83 -7.73 14.96 -2.17
CA GLN A 83 -7.62 15.56 -3.50
C GLN A 83 -8.90 15.40 -4.34
N GLY A 84 -9.93 14.72 -3.84
CA GLY A 84 -11.22 14.55 -4.52
C GLY A 84 -11.24 13.43 -5.57
N HIS A 85 -10.23 12.55 -5.59
CA HIS A 85 -10.05 11.52 -6.63
C HIS A 85 -10.25 10.08 -6.13
N TRP A 86 -10.66 9.87 -4.87
CA TRP A 86 -10.96 8.54 -4.32
C TRP A 86 -12.33 8.04 -4.78
N ASN A 87 -12.37 7.54 -6.01
CA ASN A 87 -13.58 7.08 -6.67
C ASN A 87 -13.28 5.91 -7.62
N LYS A 88 -14.33 5.19 -8.04
CA LYS A 88 -14.22 4.04 -8.94
C LYS A 88 -13.52 4.35 -10.26
N ASN A 89 -13.64 5.57 -10.80
CA ASN A 89 -12.99 5.93 -12.05
C ASN A 89 -11.46 5.88 -11.93
N HIS A 90 -10.89 6.24 -10.77
CA HIS A 90 -9.46 6.05 -10.51
C HIS A 90 -9.05 4.57 -10.69
N PHE A 91 -9.82 3.64 -10.13
CA PHE A 91 -9.55 2.20 -10.24
C PHE A 91 -9.81 1.65 -11.66
N VAL A 92 -10.73 2.25 -12.42
CA VAL A 92 -10.85 1.98 -13.87
C VAL A 92 -9.56 2.37 -14.59
N LYS A 93 -8.96 3.53 -14.26
CA LYS A 93 -7.64 3.93 -14.81
C LYS A 93 -6.52 2.99 -14.38
N VAL A 94 -6.54 2.51 -13.14
CA VAL A 94 -5.63 1.43 -12.68
C VAL A 94 -5.82 0.17 -13.52
N LYS A 95 -7.06 -0.25 -13.83
CA LYS A 95 -7.32 -1.42 -14.69
C LYS A 95 -6.80 -1.23 -16.11
N GLU A 96 -7.00 -0.05 -16.70
CA GLU A 96 -6.56 0.30 -18.06
C GLU A 96 -5.03 0.17 -18.24
N MET A 97 -4.26 0.29 -17.16
CA MET A 97 -2.81 0.05 -17.16
C MET A 97 -2.44 -1.43 -17.40
N GLY A 98 -3.39 -2.36 -17.28
CA GLY A 98 -3.13 -3.81 -17.30
C GLY A 98 -2.94 -4.44 -15.92
N THR A 99 -3.25 -3.69 -14.86
CA THR A 99 -3.03 -4.10 -13.46
C THR A 99 -3.84 -5.34 -13.08
N MET A 100 -3.14 -6.37 -12.59
CA MET A 100 -3.73 -7.56 -11.97
C MET A 100 -3.80 -7.45 -10.45
N LEU A 101 -2.85 -6.71 -9.85
CA LEU A 101 -2.67 -6.55 -8.41
C LEU A 101 -2.38 -5.08 -8.11
N VAL A 102 -3.24 -4.41 -7.33
CA VAL A 102 -3.00 -3.04 -6.87
C VAL A 102 -2.47 -3.07 -5.44
N ARG A 103 -1.40 -2.33 -5.19
CA ARG A 103 -0.86 -2.15 -3.84
C ARG A 103 -1.38 -0.85 -3.24
N ILE A 104 -1.90 -0.92 -2.02
CA ILE A 104 -2.45 0.21 -1.29
C ILE A 104 -1.55 0.49 -0.09
N PRO A 105 -0.69 1.51 -0.16
CA PRO A 105 0.18 1.89 0.95
C PRO A 105 -0.60 2.63 2.02
N VAL A 106 -0.70 2.05 3.21
CA VAL A 106 -1.36 2.66 4.38
C VAL A 106 -0.32 3.30 5.27
N HIS A 107 -0.23 4.63 5.25
CA HIS A 107 0.71 5.37 6.08
C HIS A 107 0.21 5.44 7.53
N PRO A 108 1.07 5.18 8.53
CA PRO A 108 0.68 5.24 9.94
C PRO A 108 0.08 6.58 10.36
N VAL A 109 0.60 7.70 9.82
CA VAL A 109 0.04 9.02 10.10
C VAL A 109 -1.40 9.16 9.62
N ALA A 110 -1.70 8.74 8.39
CA ALA A 110 -3.03 8.82 7.81
C ALA A 110 -4.02 7.88 8.51
N TRP A 111 -3.55 6.67 8.87
CA TRP A 111 -4.30 5.72 9.67
C TRP A 111 -4.76 6.31 11.01
N ARG A 112 -3.84 6.98 11.73
CA ARG A 112 -4.15 7.65 13.01
C ARG A 112 -5.08 8.84 12.83
N GLU A 113 -4.77 9.73 11.90
CA GLU A 113 -5.52 10.99 11.71
C GLU A 113 -6.98 10.74 11.31
N ARG A 114 -7.24 9.68 10.52
CA ARG A 114 -8.60 9.26 10.18
C ARG A 114 -9.32 8.50 11.27
N THR A 115 -8.57 7.85 12.16
CA THR A 115 -8.98 6.69 12.97
C THR A 115 -9.17 5.41 12.14
N PRO A 116 -8.93 4.22 12.74
CA PRO A 116 -9.14 2.93 12.09
C PRO A 116 -10.50 2.78 11.39
N GLU A 117 -11.59 3.21 12.04
CA GLU A 117 -12.94 3.00 11.53
C GLU A 117 -13.22 3.81 10.26
N LYS A 118 -12.67 5.02 10.13
CA LYS A 118 -12.88 5.83 8.93
C LYS A 118 -11.90 5.43 7.82
N TYR A 119 -10.68 5.03 8.18
CA TYR A 119 -9.72 4.55 7.19
C TYR A 119 -10.20 3.23 6.56
N LEU A 120 -10.76 2.30 7.35
CA LEU A 120 -11.38 1.09 6.83
C LEU A 120 -12.44 1.37 5.77
N LYS A 121 -13.26 2.42 5.91
CA LYS A 121 -14.25 2.79 4.88
C LYS A 121 -13.63 3.17 3.54
N LEU A 122 -12.39 3.67 3.52
CA LEU A 122 -11.66 3.90 2.27
C LEU A 122 -11.26 2.57 1.65
N LEU A 123 -10.64 1.70 2.43
CA LEU A 123 -10.20 0.38 2.01
C LEU A 123 -11.39 -0.48 1.54
N ASP A 124 -12.54 -0.40 2.20
CA ASP A 124 -13.77 -1.11 1.82
C ASP A 124 -14.24 -0.74 0.41
N LYS A 125 -14.22 0.56 0.09
CA LYS A 125 -14.53 1.04 -1.27
C LYS A 125 -13.53 0.53 -2.30
N ALA A 126 -12.22 0.54 -1.97
CA ALA A 126 -11.21 -0.03 -2.85
C ALA A 126 -11.43 -1.53 -3.08
N VAL A 127 -11.74 -2.30 -2.03
CA VAL A 127 -12.05 -3.73 -2.12
C VAL A 127 -13.28 -3.95 -3.00
N GLU A 128 -14.35 -3.18 -2.83
CA GLU A 128 -15.54 -3.24 -3.69
C GLU A 128 -15.18 -2.99 -5.16
N TRP A 129 -14.52 -1.87 -5.48
CA TRP A 129 -14.16 -1.51 -6.85
C TRP A 129 -13.21 -2.51 -7.49
N CYS A 130 -12.21 -3.01 -6.75
CA CYS A 130 -11.27 -4.01 -7.23
C CYS A 130 -11.95 -5.37 -7.46
N THR A 131 -12.89 -5.77 -6.59
CA THR A 131 -13.71 -6.98 -6.76
C THR A 131 -14.54 -6.89 -8.04
N GLU A 132 -15.12 -5.74 -8.32
CA GLU A 132 -15.88 -5.51 -9.55
C GLU A 132 -15.01 -5.52 -10.81
N LEU A 133 -13.79 -4.96 -10.73
CA LEU A 133 -12.86 -4.83 -11.85
C LEU A 133 -11.94 -6.03 -12.06
N GLY A 134 -12.02 -7.04 -11.19
CA GLY A 134 -11.13 -8.20 -11.21
C GLY A 134 -9.67 -7.83 -11.03
N ILE A 135 -9.38 -7.09 -9.96
CA ILE A 135 -8.04 -6.69 -9.52
C ILE A 135 -7.87 -7.19 -8.08
N TYR A 136 -6.76 -7.85 -7.77
CA TYR A 136 -6.41 -8.21 -6.39
C TYR A 136 -5.76 -7.03 -5.66
N ILE A 137 -5.71 -7.08 -4.33
CA ILE A 137 -5.15 -6.04 -3.47
C ILE A 137 -4.00 -6.59 -2.62
N ILE A 138 -2.93 -5.80 -2.51
CA ILE A 138 -1.99 -5.82 -1.38
C ILE A 138 -2.38 -4.68 -0.43
N ILE A 139 -2.63 -5.00 0.84
CA ILE A 139 -2.64 -3.98 1.90
C ILE A 139 -1.23 -3.93 2.47
N ASP A 140 -0.60 -2.76 2.37
CA ASP A 140 0.77 -2.53 2.82
C ASP A 140 0.78 -1.61 4.03
N TRP A 141 1.43 -2.06 5.12
CA TRP A 141 1.71 -1.19 6.26
C TRP A 141 2.94 -0.33 5.96
N HIS A 142 2.67 0.87 5.45
CA HIS A 142 3.64 1.70 4.75
C HIS A 142 4.51 2.51 5.70
N THR A 143 5.44 1.83 6.38
CA THR A 143 6.43 2.41 7.29
C THR A 143 7.86 2.06 6.87
N ILE A 144 8.81 2.96 7.15
CA ILE A 144 10.21 2.87 6.75
C ILE A 144 11.08 3.08 7.99
N GLY A 145 11.82 2.05 8.41
CA GLY A 145 12.75 2.16 9.53
C GLY A 145 12.95 0.88 10.36
N ASN A 146 13.15 1.09 11.66
CA ASN A 146 13.46 0.05 12.64
C ASN A 146 12.35 -0.06 13.69
N LEU A 147 11.45 -1.04 13.51
CA LEU A 147 10.32 -1.27 14.40
C LEU A 147 10.73 -1.64 15.83
N LYS A 148 11.85 -2.35 16.03
CA LYS A 148 12.33 -2.76 17.36
C LYS A 148 12.57 -1.55 18.26
N MET A 149 13.18 -0.51 17.71
CA MET A 149 13.53 0.71 18.43
C MET A 149 12.54 1.86 18.20
N GLU A 150 11.55 1.65 17.34
CA GLU A 150 10.56 2.66 16.93
C GLU A 150 11.22 3.94 16.38
N LEU A 151 12.29 3.74 15.60
CA LEU A 151 13.04 4.80 14.91
C LEU A 151 12.79 4.71 13.41
N PHE A 152 12.27 5.79 12.81
CA PHE A 152 11.79 5.79 11.43
C PHE A 152 12.40 6.92 10.60
N GLN A 153 12.46 6.74 9.29
CA GLN A 153 13.10 7.67 8.35
C GLN A 153 12.45 9.06 8.33
N ASN A 154 11.15 9.14 8.59
CA ASN A 154 10.37 10.38 8.60
C ASN A 154 9.16 10.25 9.53
N PRO A 155 8.70 11.33 10.19
CA PRO A 155 7.50 11.30 11.03
C PRO A 155 6.24 10.69 10.41
N MET A 156 6.05 10.77 9.09
CA MET A 156 4.90 10.14 8.41
C MET A 156 4.87 8.61 8.57
N TYR A 157 6.03 7.99 8.79
CA TYR A 157 6.21 6.55 9.00
C TYR A 157 6.20 6.15 10.46
N ASN A 158 6.16 7.10 11.39
CA ASN A 158 6.22 6.80 12.82
C ASN A 158 5.06 5.89 13.20
N THR A 159 5.40 4.76 13.79
CA THR A 159 4.47 3.81 14.40
C THR A 159 5.08 3.26 15.68
N THR A 160 4.36 2.36 16.35
CA THR A 160 4.87 1.59 17.48
C THR A 160 4.69 0.11 17.18
N GLN A 161 5.39 -0.76 17.92
CA GLN A 161 5.14 -2.21 17.86
C GLN A 161 3.66 -2.50 18.14
N ARG A 162 3.08 -1.85 19.17
CA ARG A 162 1.67 -2.01 19.52
C ARG A 162 0.75 -1.59 18.39
N GLU A 163 0.95 -0.41 17.81
CA GLU A 163 0.09 0.09 16.73
C GLU A 163 0.19 -0.81 15.48
N THR A 164 1.38 -1.31 15.17
CA THR A 164 1.58 -2.27 14.06
C THR A 164 0.80 -3.57 14.30
N TYR A 165 0.85 -4.15 15.50
CA TYR A 165 0.04 -5.31 15.84
C TYR A 165 -1.46 -5.01 15.84
N GLU A 166 -1.89 -3.84 16.31
CA GLU A 166 -3.29 -3.43 16.30
C GLU A 166 -3.82 -3.20 14.88
N PHE A 167 -2.98 -2.67 13.98
CA PHE A 167 -3.27 -2.57 12.55
C PHE A 167 -3.52 -3.96 11.96
N TRP A 168 -2.58 -4.89 12.10
CA TRP A 168 -2.74 -6.23 11.54
C TRP A 168 -3.89 -7.02 12.16
N ARG A 169 -4.11 -6.90 13.47
CA ARG A 169 -5.30 -7.44 14.13
C ARG A 169 -6.60 -6.89 13.53
N THR A 170 -6.63 -5.60 13.23
CA THR A 170 -7.81 -4.94 12.66
C THR A 170 -8.05 -5.39 11.24
N ILE A 171 -7.03 -5.34 10.38
CA ILE A 171 -7.08 -5.68 8.96
C ILE A 171 -7.43 -7.17 8.77
N ALA A 172 -6.74 -8.07 9.46
CA ALA A 172 -6.99 -9.51 9.35
C ALA A 172 -8.42 -9.88 9.80
N ARG A 173 -8.94 -9.27 10.87
CA ARG A 173 -10.33 -9.48 11.30
C ARG A 173 -11.36 -8.94 10.31
N HIS A 174 -11.05 -7.82 9.68
CA HIS A 174 -11.96 -7.13 8.80
C HIS A 174 -12.09 -7.84 7.44
N TYR A 175 -10.96 -8.23 6.83
CA TYR A 175 -10.92 -8.82 5.49
C TYR A 175 -10.81 -10.35 5.45
N SER A 176 -10.84 -11.04 6.60
CA SER A 176 -10.85 -12.52 6.65
C SER A 176 -11.91 -13.12 5.72
N GLY A 177 -11.48 -14.04 4.86
CA GLY A 177 -12.33 -14.73 3.89
C GLY A 177 -12.69 -13.92 2.63
N ASN A 178 -12.09 -12.74 2.44
CA ASN A 178 -12.21 -11.95 1.21
C ASN A 178 -11.02 -12.24 0.27
N ASN A 179 -11.30 -12.85 -0.89
CA ASN A 179 -10.27 -13.24 -1.85
C ASN A 179 -9.68 -12.06 -2.64
N THR A 180 -10.36 -10.90 -2.68
CA THR A 180 -9.83 -9.71 -3.37
C THR A 180 -8.62 -9.15 -2.64
N VAL A 181 -8.62 -9.17 -1.30
CA VAL A 181 -7.44 -8.86 -0.49
C VAL A 181 -6.56 -10.10 -0.43
N ALA A 182 -5.64 -10.23 -1.39
CA ALA A 182 -4.83 -11.43 -1.56
C ALA A 182 -3.56 -11.41 -0.69
N PHE A 183 -3.07 -10.22 -0.34
CA PHE A 183 -1.78 -10.06 0.34
C PHE A 183 -1.81 -9.03 1.47
N TYR A 184 -1.03 -9.33 2.51
CA TYR A 184 -0.71 -8.45 3.63
C TYR A 184 0.80 -8.21 3.67
N GLU A 185 1.26 -7.04 3.27
CA GLU A 185 2.68 -6.67 3.33
C GLU A 185 3.00 -6.05 4.68
N LEU A 186 3.67 -6.83 5.53
CA LEU A 186 3.67 -6.65 6.98
C LEU A 186 4.32 -5.34 7.46
N PHE A 187 5.33 -4.90 6.71
CA PHE A 187 6.10 -3.70 6.96
C PHE A 187 6.85 -3.36 5.67
N ASN A 188 6.56 -2.18 5.11
CA ASN A 188 7.08 -1.74 3.81
C ASN A 188 8.60 -1.82 3.68
N GLU A 189 9.38 -1.04 4.44
CA GLU A 189 10.84 -0.95 4.22
C GLU A 189 11.65 -1.03 5.53
N PRO A 190 12.01 -2.25 5.97
CA PRO A 190 12.92 -2.43 7.09
C PRO A 190 14.30 -1.87 6.76
N THR A 191 14.80 -0.96 7.60
CA THR A 191 16.12 -0.36 7.42
C THR A 191 16.69 0.14 8.74
N LEU A 192 18.02 0.03 8.87
CA LEU A 192 18.76 0.67 9.95
C LEU A 192 19.35 2.02 9.53
N TYR A 193 19.09 2.46 8.30
CA TYR A 193 19.61 3.71 7.71
C TYR A 193 21.12 3.88 7.97
N ARG A 194 21.91 2.87 7.56
CA ARG A 194 23.37 2.84 7.80
C ARG A 194 23.78 3.00 9.28
N GLY A 195 22.91 2.59 10.21
CA GLY A 195 23.12 2.65 11.66
C GLY A 195 22.45 3.84 12.35
N GLU A 196 21.89 4.80 11.61
CA GLU A 196 21.23 5.98 12.20
C GLU A 196 19.89 5.67 12.88
N LEU A 197 19.24 4.55 12.51
CA LEU A 197 17.99 4.09 13.13
C LEU A 197 18.24 2.97 14.15
N GLY A 198 19.43 2.91 14.73
CA GLY A 198 19.80 1.96 15.78
C GLY A 198 20.13 0.57 15.27
N THR A 199 19.89 -0.45 16.11
CA THR A 199 20.30 -1.84 15.82
C THR A 199 19.12 -2.80 15.90
N MET A 200 19.07 -3.70 14.92
CA MET A 200 18.17 -4.84 14.90
C MET A 200 18.84 -5.94 14.09
N THR A 201 18.96 -7.13 14.67
CA THR A 201 19.45 -8.30 13.95
C THR A 201 18.35 -8.87 13.06
N TRP A 202 18.73 -9.66 12.05
CA TRP A 202 17.76 -10.40 11.26
C TRP A 202 16.93 -11.36 12.12
N SER A 203 17.52 -12.04 13.10
CA SER A 203 16.78 -12.96 13.97
C SER A 203 15.68 -12.26 14.77
N GLU A 204 15.93 -11.03 15.23
CA GLU A 204 14.93 -10.18 15.89
C GLU A 204 13.85 -9.73 14.91
N TRP A 205 14.23 -9.28 13.71
CA TRP A 205 13.27 -8.89 12.67
C TRP A 205 12.40 -10.06 12.21
N ARG A 206 12.99 -11.24 12.01
CA ARG A 206 12.29 -12.50 11.72
C ARG A 206 11.26 -12.78 12.81
N LYS A 207 11.62 -12.62 14.08
CA LYS A 207 10.70 -12.86 15.20
C LYS A 207 9.49 -11.93 15.16
N PHE A 208 9.68 -10.64 14.86
CA PHE A 208 8.56 -9.70 14.66
C PHE A 208 7.62 -10.16 13.54
N ASN A 209 8.17 -10.64 12.42
CA ASN A 209 7.36 -11.15 11.32
C ASN A 209 6.60 -12.43 11.72
N GLU A 210 7.26 -13.38 12.39
CA GLU A 210 6.62 -14.60 12.93
C GLU A 210 5.45 -14.22 13.86
N ASP A 211 5.63 -13.24 14.75
CA ASP A 211 4.56 -12.76 15.65
C ASP A 211 3.39 -12.08 14.92
N MET A 212 3.68 -11.25 13.92
CA MET A 212 2.64 -10.63 13.09
C MET A 212 1.87 -11.69 12.29
N ILE A 213 2.56 -12.69 11.75
CA ILE A 213 1.95 -13.79 11.01
C ILE A 213 1.05 -14.60 11.93
N ASP A 214 1.53 -15.01 13.10
CA ASP A 214 0.73 -15.78 14.06
C ASP A 214 -0.52 -15.01 14.51
N LEU A 215 -0.39 -13.70 14.75
CA LEU A 215 -1.52 -12.83 15.05
C LEU A 215 -2.54 -12.76 13.91
N ILE A 216 -2.08 -12.60 12.67
CA ILE A 216 -2.95 -12.59 11.48
C ILE A 216 -3.67 -13.93 11.36
N ARG A 217 -2.95 -15.06 11.50
CA ARG A 217 -3.50 -16.42 11.37
C ARG A 217 -4.53 -16.78 12.43
N ALA A 218 -4.57 -16.07 13.56
CA ALA A 218 -5.65 -16.19 14.54
C ALA A 218 -7.02 -15.72 14.00
N TYR A 219 -7.04 -14.90 12.94
CA TYR A 219 -8.24 -14.32 12.35
C TYR A 219 -8.43 -14.65 10.87
N ASP A 220 -7.34 -14.69 10.10
CA ASP A 220 -7.33 -14.87 8.66
C ASP A 220 -6.27 -15.91 8.25
N LYS A 221 -6.75 -17.08 7.82
CA LYS A 221 -5.90 -18.22 7.46
C LYS A 221 -5.58 -18.30 5.98
N GLU A 222 -6.19 -17.43 5.16
CA GLU A 222 -6.15 -17.55 3.70
C GLU A 222 -5.25 -16.47 3.07
N THR A 223 -5.35 -15.22 3.52
CA THR A 223 -4.56 -14.11 2.95
C THR A 223 -3.06 -14.32 3.15
N ILE A 224 -2.23 -13.96 2.18
CA ILE A 224 -0.79 -14.29 2.17
C ILE A 224 0.03 -13.15 2.80
N PRO A 225 0.73 -13.37 3.94
CA PRO A 225 1.69 -12.41 4.45
C PRO A 225 2.91 -12.28 3.53
N LEU A 226 3.36 -11.06 3.31
CA LEU A 226 4.58 -10.73 2.57
C LEU A 226 5.62 -10.15 3.54
N VAL A 227 6.82 -10.72 3.54
CA VAL A 227 7.91 -10.36 4.45
C VAL A 227 9.07 -9.72 3.70
N ALA A 228 9.49 -8.55 4.17
CA ALA A 228 10.62 -7.80 3.64
C ALA A 228 11.93 -8.07 4.40
N GLY A 229 13.05 -7.95 3.67
CA GLY A 229 14.40 -7.91 4.23
C GLY A 229 14.85 -6.51 4.64
N PHE A 230 16.13 -6.39 5.01
CA PHE A 230 16.74 -5.09 5.30
C PHE A 230 17.14 -4.35 4.00
N ASP A 231 17.89 -3.25 4.14
CA ASP A 231 18.29 -2.39 3.03
C ASP A 231 17.06 -1.86 2.28
N TRP A 232 16.07 -1.32 3.02
CA TRP A 232 14.79 -0.85 2.45
C TRP A 232 14.13 -1.94 1.62
N ALA A 233 13.84 -3.06 2.27
CA ALA A 233 13.25 -4.23 1.64
C ALA A 233 14.01 -4.76 0.42
N TYR A 234 15.32 -4.52 0.27
CA TYR A 234 16.06 -5.00 -0.90
C TYR A 234 16.76 -6.33 -0.67
N ASP A 235 17.35 -6.50 0.52
CA ASP A 235 18.28 -7.58 0.80
C ASP A 235 17.58 -8.79 1.45
N LEU A 236 17.52 -9.89 0.69
CA LEU A 236 16.98 -11.17 1.16
C LEU A 236 18.10 -12.18 1.51
N THR A 237 19.38 -11.82 1.45
CA THR A 237 20.49 -12.74 1.79
C THR A 237 20.35 -13.46 3.14
N PRO A 238 19.71 -12.90 4.19
CA PRO A 238 19.50 -13.64 5.43
C PRO A 238 18.71 -14.95 5.29
N LEU A 239 17.91 -15.10 4.22
CA LEU A 239 17.16 -16.33 3.93
C LEU A 239 18.03 -17.54 3.63
N LEU A 240 19.31 -17.34 3.27
CA LEU A 240 20.27 -18.43 3.05
C LEU A 240 20.57 -19.21 4.33
N ILE A 241 20.38 -18.58 5.49
CA ILE A 241 20.77 -19.10 6.80
C ILE A 241 19.53 -19.27 7.67
N GLU A 242 18.65 -18.27 7.68
CA GLU A 242 17.61 -18.14 8.69
C GLU A 242 16.27 -17.66 8.08
N PRO A 243 15.63 -18.45 7.20
CA PRO A 243 14.33 -18.06 6.64
C PRO A 243 13.24 -17.95 7.74
N VAL A 244 12.19 -17.18 7.46
CA VAL A 244 11.00 -17.07 8.33
C VAL A 244 10.34 -18.43 8.45
N ARG A 245 10.02 -18.85 9.68
CA ARG A 245 9.42 -20.17 9.93
C ARG A 245 7.90 -20.10 9.91
N ALA A 246 7.36 -19.75 8.75
CA ALA A 246 5.92 -19.74 8.50
C ALA A 246 5.62 -20.27 7.09
N GLU A 247 4.46 -20.92 6.95
CA GLU A 247 3.96 -21.39 5.67
C GLU A 247 2.99 -20.39 5.05
N GLY A 248 2.78 -20.49 3.74
CA GLY A 248 1.78 -19.65 3.06
C GLY A 248 2.16 -18.16 3.04
N ILE A 249 3.46 -17.85 2.97
CA ILE A 249 4.01 -16.50 2.89
C ILE A 249 4.75 -16.26 1.57
N GLY A 250 4.96 -15.00 1.21
CA GLY A 250 5.89 -14.57 0.17
C GLY A 250 6.96 -13.63 0.72
N TYR A 251 8.03 -13.40 -0.06
CA TYR A 251 9.06 -12.42 0.27
C TYR A 251 9.04 -11.21 -0.65
N VAL A 252 9.41 -10.05 -0.09
CA VAL A 252 9.42 -8.76 -0.77
C VAL A 252 10.84 -8.37 -1.19
N THR A 253 10.97 -7.75 -2.35
CA THR A 253 12.18 -7.00 -2.74
C THR A 253 11.84 -5.63 -3.33
N HIS A 254 12.59 -4.57 -3.00
CA HIS A 254 12.44 -3.24 -3.64
C HIS A 254 13.66 -2.91 -4.53
N PRO A 255 13.74 -3.49 -5.74
CA PRO A 255 14.84 -3.23 -6.66
C PRO A 255 14.60 -1.88 -7.33
N TYR A 256 15.11 -0.82 -6.72
CA TYR A 256 15.28 0.47 -7.38
C TYR A 256 16.67 0.54 -8.08
N PRO A 257 16.83 1.36 -9.14
CA PRO A 257 18.07 1.40 -9.93
C PRO A 257 19.32 1.80 -9.14
N HIS A 258 19.16 2.60 -8.09
CA HIS A 258 20.26 3.07 -7.25
C HIS A 258 20.69 2.07 -6.17
N LYS A 259 20.00 0.93 -6.03
CA LYS A 259 20.32 -0.07 -5.00
C LYS A 259 21.65 -0.76 -5.28
N ARG A 260 21.95 -1.05 -6.54
CA ARG A 260 23.23 -1.62 -6.98
C ARG A 260 23.58 -1.08 -8.36
N GLU A 261 24.86 -0.79 -8.57
CA GLU A 261 25.40 -0.44 -9.88
C GLU A 261 25.48 -1.68 -10.81
N LYS A 262 25.71 -1.49 -12.11
CA LYS A 262 25.95 -2.60 -13.05
C LYS A 262 27.16 -3.47 -12.66
N PRO A 263 27.27 -4.73 -13.14
CA PRO A 263 26.21 -5.49 -13.83
C PRO A 263 25.06 -5.80 -12.87
N TYR A 264 23.82 -5.67 -13.34
CA TYR A 264 22.65 -5.72 -12.49
C TYR A 264 22.25 -7.15 -12.09
N GLU A 265 22.05 -8.02 -13.07
CA GLU A 265 21.47 -9.35 -12.87
C GLU A 265 22.26 -10.23 -11.89
N PRO A 266 23.61 -10.28 -11.93
CA PRO A 266 24.37 -11.03 -10.93
C PRO A 266 24.16 -10.48 -9.50
N LYS A 267 24.12 -9.16 -9.33
CA LYS A 267 23.91 -8.52 -8.02
C LYS A 267 22.48 -8.71 -7.53
N TRP A 268 21.51 -8.67 -8.43
CA TRP A 268 20.13 -9.03 -8.12
C TRP A 268 20.03 -10.48 -7.68
N GLU A 269 20.72 -11.43 -8.34
CA GLU A 269 20.69 -12.85 -7.97
C GLU A 269 21.32 -13.06 -6.59
N GLU A 270 22.44 -12.40 -6.30
CA GLU A 270 23.11 -12.44 -4.99
C GLU A 270 22.23 -11.86 -3.87
N ASN A 271 21.55 -10.74 -4.11
CA ASN A 271 20.80 -10.05 -3.05
C ASN A 271 19.37 -10.58 -2.84
N PHE A 272 18.65 -10.94 -3.89
CA PHE A 272 17.24 -11.34 -3.77
C PHE A 272 16.77 -12.43 -4.74
N GLY A 273 17.36 -12.53 -5.93
CA GLY A 273 16.87 -13.44 -6.97
C GLY A 273 16.98 -14.90 -6.62
N PHE A 274 18.01 -15.28 -5.86
CA PHE A 274 18.18 -16.64 -5.38
C PHE A 274 16.94 -17.12 -4.58
N ALA A 275 16.27 -16.22 -3.86
CA ALA A 275 15.12 -16.57 -3.02
C ALA A 275 13.95 -17.11 -3.84
N ALA A 276 13.79 -16.64 -5.09
CA ALA A 276 12.75 -17.11 -6.01
C ALA A 276 12.91 -18.57 -6.45
N ASN A 277 14.07 -19.20 -6.17
CA ASN A 277 14.26 -20.63 -6.41
C ASN A 277 13.51 -21.49 -5.38
N THR A 278 13.21 -20.94 -4.19
CA THR A 278 12.64 -21.67 -3.06
C THR A 278 11.29 -21.11 -2.60
N TYR A 279 11.10 -19.79 -2.69
CA TYR A 279 9.93 -19.09 -2.18
C TYR A 279 9.27 -18.23 -3.25
N PRO A 280 7.97 -17.92 -3.15
CA PRO A 280 7.38 -16.86 -3.95
C PRO A 280 8.01 -15.53 -3.56
N VAL A 281 8.44 -14.76 -4.55
CA VAL A 281 8.97 -13.41 -4.38
C VAL A 281 8.09 -12.44 -5.16
N ILE A 282 7.88 -11.26 -4.60
CA ILE A 282 7.22 -10.14 -5.26
C ILE A 282 8.03 -8.87 -5.05
N ALA A 283 8.31 -8.16 -6.13
CA ALA A 283 8.89 -6.83 -6.07
C ALA A 283 7.76 -5.80 -5.86
N THR A 284 7.43 -5.46 -4.61
CA THR A 284 6.27 -4.59 -4.29
C THR A 284 6.53 -3.11 -4.57
N GLU A 285 7.79 -2.74 -4.82
CA GLU A 285 8.15 -1.47 -5.43
C GLU A 285 9.30 -1.59 -6.42
N LEU A 286 9.10 -1.02 -7.60
CA LEU A 286 10.16 -0.60 -8.51
C LEU A 286 9.70 0.63 -9.29
N GLY A 287 10.62 1.48 -9.66
CA GLY A 287 10.30 2.70 -10.40
C GLY A 287 11.55 3.38 -10.93
N PHE A 288 11.35 4.19 -11.97
CA PHE A 288 12.41 4.99 -12.57
C PHE A 288 11.80 6.17 -13.33
N THR A 289 12.55 7.26 -13.42
CA THR A 289 12.15 8.40 -14.26
C THR A 289 12.70 8.19 -15.67
N ALA A 290 11.80 7.96 -16.63
CA ALA A 290 12.18 7.91 -18.04
C ALA A 290 12.28 9.34 -18.61
N GLY A 291 13.52 9.81 -18.83
CA GLY A 291 13.83 10.94 -19.71
C GLY A 291 13.54 12.35 -19.18
N LYS A 292 14.33 12.85 -18.21
CA LYS A 292 14.84 14.25 -18.16
C LYS A 292 15.80 14.60 -17.02
N GLU A 293 16.05 13.71 -16.06
CA GLU A 293 17.04 13.98 -14.99
C GLU A 293 18.28 13.08 -14.98
N THR A 294 18.40 12.14 -15.93
CA THR A 294 19.67 11.66 -16.51
C THR A 294 19.35 10.76 -17.71
N LEU A 295 20.14 10.93 -18.78
CA LEU A 295 19.86 10.49 -20.15
C LEU A 295 20.18 8.98 -20.35
N ALA A 296 19.33 8.28 -21.10
CA ALA A 296 19.54 6.94 -21.68
C ALA A 296 19.51 5.68 -20.77
N GLU A 297 19.87 5.72 -19.48
CA GLU A 297 20.10 4.48 -18.71
C GLU A 297 18.88 3.91 -17.96
N ASN A 298 17.87 4.72 -17.60
CA ASN A 298 16.68 4.23 -16.88
C ASN A 298 15.78 3.33 -17.74
N GLY A 299 15.81 3.49 -19.07
CA GLY A 299 15.10 2.57 -19.99
C GLY A 299 15.80 1.21 -20.11
N GLU A 300 17.13 1.19 -20.03
CA GLU A 300 17.90 -0.06 -19.97
C GLU A 300 17.60 -0.80 -18.66
N TYR A 301 17.62 -0.07 -17.53
CA TYR A 301 17.22 -0.60 -16.23
C TYR A 301 15.81 -1.21 -16.28
N GLY A 302 14.82 -0.44 -16.75
CA GLY A 302 13.43 -0.90 -16.82
C GLY A 302 13.26 -2.20 -17.59
N ASN A 303 13.87 -2.30 -18.78
CA ASN A 303 13.82 -3.53 -19.56
C ASN A 303 14.56 -4.69 -18.87
N ALA A 304 15.74 -4.43 -18.31
CA ALA A 304 16.54 -5.44 -17.62
C ALA A 304 15.83 -5.99 -16.39
N ILE A 305 15.27 -5.12 -15.53
CA ILE A 305 14.61 -5.56 -14.29
C ILE A 305 13.31 -6.31 -14.59
N ILE A 306 12.46 -5.82 -15.50
CA ILE A 306 11.23 -6.54 -15.85
C ILE A 306 11.57 -7.91 -16.44
N LYS A 307 12.52 -7.97 -17.37
CA LYS A 307 12.97 -9.25 -17.94
C LYS A 307 13.46 -10.21 -16.86
N TYR A 308 14.34 -9.73 -15.98
CA TYR A 308 14.91 -10.53 -14.91
C TYR A 308 13.85 -11.07 -13.94
N LEU A 309 12.94 -10.20 -13.48
CA LEU A 309 11.86 -10.59 -12.58
C LEU A 309 10.95 -11.63 -13.25
N GLU A 310 10.53 -11.41 -14.50
CA GLU A 310 9.66 -12.36 -15.20
C GLU A 310 10.35 -13.70 -15.52
N ASP A 311 11.64 -13.70 -15.91
CA ASP A 311 12.42 -14.92 -16.14
C ASP A 311 12.55 -15.76 -14.86
N LYS A 312 12.66 -15.11 -13.69
CA LYS A 312 12.68 -15.77 -12.37
C LYS A 312 11.26 -16.10 -11.85
N GLY A 313 10.22 -15.63 -12.54
CA GLY A 313 8.82 -15.77 -12.12
C GLY A 313 8.50 -14.99 -10.84
N ILE A 314 9.17 -13.85 -10.64
CA ILE A 314 8.97 -12.91 -9.55
C ILE A 314 7.88 -11.91 -9.97
N SER A 315 6.81 -11.82 -9.18
CA SER A 315 5.74 -10.86 -9.40
C SER A 315 6.23 -9.43 -9.15
N TRP A 316 5.59 -8.41 -9.70
CA TRP A 316 6.09 -7.05 -9.57
C TRP A 316 5.02 -5.96 -9.60
N ILE A 317 5.29 -4.90 -8.85
CA ILE A 317 4.40 -3.75 -8.62
C ILE A 317 5.20 -2.48 -8.85
N ALA A 318 4.78 -1.70 -9.84
CA ALA A 318 5.43 -0.45 -10.17
C ALA A 318 4.98 0.69 -9.24
N TRP A 319 5.93 1.51 -8.79
CA TRP A 319 5.70 2.71 -7.97
C TRP A 319 5.89 3.97 -8.85
N VAL A 320 4.94 4.92 -8.94
CA VAL A 320 3.60 5.00 -8.33
C VAL A 320 2.58 5.66 -9.28
N PHE A 321 1.34 5.18 -9.24
CA PHE A 321 0.20 5.72 -9.98
C PHE A 321 -0.42 6.92 -9.26
N ASP A 322 0.34 8.01 -9.23
CA ASP A 322 -0.01 9.31 -8.65
C ASP A 322 0.69 10.43 -9.46
N PRO A 323 0.15 11.67 -9.55
CA PRO A 323 0.78 12.73 -10.32
C PRO A 323 1.81 13.57 -9.55
N GLU A 324 1.88 13.43 -8.23
CA GLU A 324 2.74 14.21 -7.33
C GLU A 324 3.84 13.37 -6.69
N TRP A 325 3.56 12.13 -6.29
CA TRP A 325 4.57 11.22 -5.76
C TRP A 325 5.47 10.69 -6.87
N TYR A 326 6.76 10.54 -6.56
CA TYR A 326 7.78 10.17 -7.54
C TYR A 326 8.24 8.70 -7.36
N PRO A 327 8.55 8.01 -8.47
CA PRO A 327 8.46 8.45 -9.85
C PRO A 327 7.03 8.31 -10.40
N ARG A 328 6.39 9.44 -10.73
CA ARG A 328 4.99 9.51 -11.18
C ARG A 328 4.73 8.80 -12.50
N MET A 329 3.62 8.05 -12.56
CA MET A 329 3.17 7.41 -13.80
C MET A 329 2.26 8.29 -14.67
N PHE A 330 1.67 9.36 -14.14
CA PHE A 330 0.86 10.28 -14.95
C PHE A 330 1.05 11.75 -14.53
N GLU A 331 0.64 12.67 -15.39
CA GLU A 331 0.94 14.10 -15.27
C GLU A 331 -0.05 14.87 -14.39
N SER A 332 -1.35 14.54 -14.44
CA SER A 332 -2.40 15.21 -13.66
C SER A 332 -3.66 14.35 -13.49
N TRP A 333 -4.41 14.62 -12.43
CA TRP A 333 -5.70 13.96 -12.15
C TRP A 333 -6.78 14.23 -13.21
N ASP A 334 -6.72 15.37 -13.91
CA ASP A 334 -7.71 15.74 -14.94
C ASP A 334 -7.56 14.89 -16.21
N THR A 335 -6.32 14.64 -16.61
CA THR A 335 -6.03 14.03 -17.91
C THR A 335 -5.66 12.56 -17.81
N TYR A 336 -5.10 12.13 -16.67
CA TYR A 336 -4.41 10.84 -16.53
C TYR A 336 -3.37 10.60 -17.64
N LYS A 337 -2.85 11.67 -18.25
CA LYS A 337 -1.85 11.57 -19.31
C LYS A 337 -0.60 10.92 -18.75
N LEU A 338 -0.23 9.75 -19.29
CA LEU A 338 0.89 8.98 -18.77
C LEU A 338 2.21 9.70 -19.03
N THR A 339 3.11 9.61 -18.05
CA THR A 339 4.51 9.96 -18.25
C THR A 339 5.19 8.88 -19.11
N PRO A 340 6.41 9.13 -19.63
CA PRO A 340 7.15 8.07 -20.32
C PRO A 340 7.37 6.80 -19.46
N GLY A 341 7.50 6.96 -18.13
CA GLY A 341 7.56 5.82 -17.19
C GLY A 341 6.22 5.12 -17.05
N GLY A 342 5.11 5.86 -16.99
CA GLY A 342 3.77 5.28 -17.01
C GLY A 342 3.47 4.49 -18.29
N GLU A 343 3.83 5.02 -19.45
CA GLU A 343 3.68 4.32 -20.73
C GLU A 343 4.52 3.04 -20.79
N PHE A 344 5.76 3.08 -20.26
CA PHE A 344 6.59 1.89 -20.12
C PHE A 344 5.88 0.81 -19.30
N PHE A 345 5.40 1.15 -18.10
CA PHE A 345 4.79 0.17 -17.20
C PHE A 345 3.47 -0.35 -17.73
N LYS A 346 2.67 0.48 -18.40
CA LYS A 346 1.47 0.06 -19.11
C LYS A 346 1.80 -1.01 -20.16
N GLN A 347 2.81 -0.77 -21.00
CA GLN A 347 3.22 -1.75 -22.00
C GLN A 347 3.74 -3.05 -21.38
N ALA A 348 4.55 -2.95 -20.31
CA ALA A 348 5.05 -4.11 -19.57
C ALA A 348 3.92 -4.94 -18.95
N MET A 349 2.91 -4.30 -18.33
CA MET A 349 1.75 -4.98 -17.74
C MET A 349 0.90 -5.72 -18.78
N HIS A 350 0.76 -5.16 -19.99
CA HIS A 350 0.09 -5.82 -21.13
C HIS A 350 0.94 -6.90 -21.82
N GLY A 351 2.14 -7.18 -21.33
CA GLY A 351 3.05 -8.18 -21.92
C GLY A 351 3.66 -7.75 -23.25
N ILE A 352 3.58 -6.46 -23.60
CA ILE A 352 4.20 -5.91 -24.80
C ILE A 352 5.68 -5.72 -24.50
N ARG A 353 6.53 -6.63 -25.02
CA ARG A 353 7.97 -6.44 -24.97
C ARG A 353 8.34 -5.20 -25.78
N LEU A 354 8.79 -4.17 -25.09
CA LEU A 354 9.30 -2.95 -25.70
C LEU A 354 10.47 -3.29 -26.62
N LYS A 355 10.33 -2.99 -27.91
CA LYS A 355 11.51 -2.81 -28.77
C LYS A 355 12.27 -1.63 -28.17
N LEU A 356 13.57 -1.81 -27.88
CA LEU A 356 14.48 -0.78 -27.38
C LEU A 356 14.07 0.57 -27.96
N LEU A 357 13.66 1.51 -27.10
CA LEU A 357 13.35 2.87 -27.56
C LEU A 357 14.56 3.34 -28.36
N PRO A 358 14.39 3.78 -29.63
CA PRO A 358 15.52 4.13 -30.47
C PRO A 358 16.32 5.21 -29.75
N ASN A 359 17.61 4.94 -29.53
CA ASN A 359 18.58 5.92 -29.06
C ASN A 359 18.51 7.13 -30.00
N LYS A 360 17.72 8.14 -29.64
CA LYS A 360 17.92 9.47 -30.19
C LYS A 360 19.17 9.99 -29.50
N GLY A 361 20.31 9.73 -30.14
CA GLY A 361 21.60 10.29 -29.76
C GLY A 361 21.52 11.82 -29.59
N PRO A 362 22.51 12.43 -28.94
CA PRO A 362 22.48 13.85 -28.63
C PRO A 362 22.26 14.67 -29.90
N LEU A 363 21.28 15.56 -29.86
CA LEU A 363 21.10 16.61 -30.85
C LEU A 363 22.31 17.53 -30.73
N ILE A 364 23.32 17.31 -31.58
CA ILE A 364 24.36 18.28 -31.87
C ILE A 364 23.70 19.37 -32.72
N LYS A 365 23.51 20.56 -32.17
CA LYS A 365 23.82 21.85 -32.80
C LYS A 365 24.10 22.90 -31.74
#